data_AF-A0A3M1D589-F1
#
_entry.id   AF-A0A3M1D589-F1
#
_cell.length_a   1.000
_cell.length_b   1.000
_cell.length_c   1.000
_cell.angle_alpha   90.00
_cell.angle_beta   90.00
_cell.angle_gamma   90.00
#
_symmetry.space_group_name_H-M   'P 1'
#
loop_
_entity.id
_entity.type
_entity.pdbx_description
1 polymer ?
#
loop_
_entity_poly.entity_id
_entity_poly.type
_entity_poly.pdbx_seq_one_letter_code
_entity_poly.pdbx_strand_id
1 'polypeptide(L)'
;MMKNSVHVLLLLLLVAMAMPAMAQTDAFGKVDTLYADVARIDDGHWTVTISYTNDEAVVGLSVPIKLNAGKNLIVADSAVYKGGRVADFAYPGFRCDTAIQCVTLGMIANLGPTNHRLVPGNGRLVTVYVSSLEDKPITKLTVDTTTTYPNNTLLVIADSLQGEPPDTMRVKNDKREIIPAWVVRYPKE
;
A
#
# COMPACT_ATOMS: atom_id res chain seq x y z
N MET A 1 22.13 -49.02 -17.22
CA MET A 1 20.84 -48.37 -16.85
C MET A 1 20.97 -46.94 -16.29
N MET A 2 22.16 -46.31 -16.19
CA MET A 2 22.32 -44.96 -15.59
C MET A 2 22.17 -43.77 -16.55
N LYS A 3 22.21 -43.95 -17.87
CA LYS A 3 22.18 -42.82 -18.83
C LYS A 3 20.82 -42.13 -18.94
N ASN A 4 19.72 -42.86 -18.74
CA ASN A 4 18.37 -42.31 -18.90
C ASN A 4 17.95 -41.42 -17.71
N SER A 5 18.49 -41.68 -16.51
CA SER A 5 18.14 -40.93 -15.30
C SER A 5 18.68 -39.50 -15.30
N VAL A 6 19.83 -39.27 -15.94
CA VAL A 6 20.45 -37.93 -16.04
C VAL A 6 19.63 -37.00 -16.94
N HIS A 7 19.04 -37.54 -18.01
CA HIS A 7 18.28 -36.74 -18.97
C HIS A 7 16.90 -36.33 -18.40
N VAL A 8 16.29 -37.21 -17.60
CA VAL A 8 15.04 -36.91 -16.88
C VAL A 8 15.27 -35.83 -15.81
N LEU A 9 16.38 -35.89 -15.07
CA LEU A 9 16.72 -34.89 -14.06
C LEU A 9 16.98 -33.50 -14.69
N LEU A 10 17.67 -33.45 -15.83
CA LEU A 10 17.94 -32.19 -16.54
C LEU A 10 16.66 -31.55 -17.08
N LEU A 11 15.72 -32.36 -17.60
CA LEU A 11 14.44 -31.90 -18.09
C LEU A 11 13.56 -31.34 -16.96
N LEU A 12 13.54 -32.02 -15.79
CA LEU A 12 12.85 -31.54 -14.60
C LEU A 12 13.42 -30.23 -14.07
N LEU A 13 14.75 -30.05 -14.13
CA LEU A 13 15.40 -28.80 -13.74
C LEU A 13 15.04 -27.65 -14.69
N LEU A 14 14.99 -27.91 -16.00
CA LEU A 14 14.58 -26.93 -17.02
C LEU A 14 13.10 -26.52 -16.88
N VAL A 15 12.21 -27.46 -16.57
CA VAL A 15 10.79 -27.17 -16.33
C VAL A 15 10.60 -26.41 -15.00
N ALA A 16 11.38 -26.73 -13.96
CA ALA A 16 11.33 -26.03 -12.68
C ALA A 16 11.84 -24.58 -12.76
N MET A 17 12.80 -24.29 -13.66
CA MET A 17 13.29 -22.92 -13.88
C MET A 17 12.33 -22.03 -14.69
N ALA A 18 11.32 -22.59 -15.36
CA ALA A 18 10.33 -21.82 -16.12
C ALA A 18 9.15 -21.31 -15.27
N MET A 19 8.94 -21.86 -14.06
CA MET A 19 7.80 -21.52 -13.22
C MET A 19 7.85 -20.17 -12.47
N PRO A 20 9.01 -19.56 -12.12
CA PRO A 20 9.00 -18.28 -11.41
C PRO A 20 8.70 -17.05 -12.29
N ALA A 21 8.61 -17.20 -13.63
CA ALA A 21 8.41 -16.08 -14.54
C ALA A 21 6.92 -15.69 -14.76
N MET A 22 5.96 -16.47 -14.27
CA MET A 22 4.52 -16.26 -14.53
C MET A 22 3.71 -15.76 -13.32
N ALA A 23 4.36 -15.28 -12.25
CA ALA A 23 3.66 -14.85 -11.03
C ALA A 23 3.19 -13.38 -11.03
N GLN A 24 3.55 -12.57 -12.02
CA GLN A 24 3.11 -11.17 -12.13
C GLN A 24 2.84 -10.83 -13.60
N THR A 25 1.64 -11.13 -14.08
CA THR A 25 1.14 -10.59 -15.36
C THR A 25 0.60 -9.18 -15.13
N ASP A 26 1.49 -8.20 -15.06
CA ASP A 26 1.21 -6.87 -15.59
C ASP A 26 2.15 -6.69 -16.79
N ALA A 27 1.61 -6.83 -17.99
CA ALA A 27 2.42 -6.94 -19.20
C ALA A 27 2.98 -5.58 -19.67
N PHE A 28 2.43 -4.44 -19.24
CA PHE A 28 2.83 -3.13 -19.79
C PHE A 28 2.60 -1.90 -18.86
N GLY A 29 2.21 -2.08 -17.59
CA GLY A 29 2.05 -0.99 -16.61
C GLY A 29 3.25 -0.78 -15.67
N LYS A 30 3.29 0.36 -14.97
CA LYS A 30 4.26 0.59 -13.89
C LYS A 30 3.60 0.06 -12.61
N VAL A 31 4.18 -0.99 -12.02
CA VAL A 31 3.68 -1.61 -10.78
C VAL A 31 3.20 -0.57 -9.76
N ASP A 32 1.90 -0.61 -9.47
CA ASP A 32 1.28 0.16 -8.40
C ASP A 32 2.02 -0.05 -7.09
N THR A 33 2.53 1.03 -6.50
CA THR A 33 3.41 0.93 -5.32
C THR A 33 3.00 1.93 -4.26
N LEU A 34 2.74 1.42 -3.05
CA LEU A 34 2.61 2.19 -1.83
C LEU A 34 3.95 2.26 -1.11
N TYR A 35 4.34 3.48 -0.77
CA TYR A 35 5.55 3.79 -0.02
C TYR A 35 5.18 4.27 1.37
N ALA A 36 5.83 3.72 2.39
CA ALA A 36 5.81 4.22 3.76
C ALA A 36 7.17 4.84 4.09
N ASP A 37 7.21 6.17 4.07
CA ASP A 37 8.38 6.96 4.46
C ASP A 37 8.35 7.19 5.96
N VAL A 38 9.29 6.56 6.67
CA VAL A 38 9.42 6.68 8.11
C VAL A 38 10.42 7.79 8.42
N ALA A 39 10.04 8.75 9.25
CA ALA A 39 10.94 9.82 9.68
C ALA A 39 10.75 10.16 11.16
N ARG A 40 11.86 10.40 11.86
CA ARG A 40 11.86 10.82 13.26
C ARG A 40 11.65 12.33 13.35
N ILE A 41 10.75 12.78 14.23
CA ILE A 41 10.61 14.20 14.58
C ILE A 41 11.51 14.50 15.76
N ASP A 42 11.37 13.72 16.83
CA ASP A 42 12.17 13.81 18.06
C ASP A 42 12.29 12.42 18.73
N ASP A 43 12.68 12.36 20.00
CA ASP A 43 12.89 11.10 20.73
C ASP A 43 11.59 10.31 20.95
N GLY A 44 10.46 10.98 21.13
CA GLY A 44 9.16 10.37 21.42
C GLY A 44 8.20 10.33 20.22
N HIS A 45 8.50 11.09 19.16
CA HIS A 45 7.58 11.33 18.05
C HIS A 45 8.20 10.99 16.69
N TRP A 46 7.44 10.25 15.90
CA TRP A 46 7.79 9.81 14.56
C TRP A 46 6.65 10.08 13.58
N THR A 47 6.97 10.06 12.30
CA THR A 47 6.00 10.18 11.21
C THR A 47 6.13 9.01 10.26
N VAL A 48 4.99 8.61 9.71
CA VAL A 48 4.90 7.64 8.62
C VAL A 48 4.11 8.32 7.50
N THR A 49 4.81 8.75 6.46
CA THR A 49 4.20 9.36 5.29
C THR A 49 3.90 8.29 4.25
N ILE A 50 2.62 8.11 3.93
CA ILE A 50 2.14 7.19 2.92
C ILE A 50 2.05 7.91 1.59
N SER A 51 2.75 7.40 0.58
CA SER A 51 2.71 7.88 -0.79
C SER A 51 2.32 6.75 -1.73
N TYR A 52 1.68 7.07 -2.84
CA TYR A 52 1.23 6.08 -3.81
C TYR A 52 1.64 6.48 -5.22
N THR A 53 2.07 5.49 -5.99
CA THR A 53 2.31 5.60 -7.43
C THR A 53 1.36 4.67 -8.14
N ASN A 54 0.59 5.23 -9.07
CA ASN A 54 -0.40 4.53 -9.87
C ASN A 54 -0.39 5.01 -11.32
N ASP A 55 -0.70 4.12 -12.24
CA ASP A 55 -0.85 4.42 -13.67
C ASP A 55 -2.31 4.41 -14.14
N GLU A 56 -3.24 3.86 -13.34
CA GLU A 56 -4.67 3.91 -13.58
C GLU A 56 -5.45 4.77 -12.57
N ALA A 57 -6.65 5.23 -12.93
CA ALA A 57 -7.47 6.02 -12.02
C ALA A 57 -8.01 5.16 -10.87
N VAL A 58 -7.99 5.68 -9.63
CA VAL A 58 -8.35 4.94 -8.41
C VAL A 58 -9.50 5.62 -7.68
N VAL A 59 -10.45 4.81 -7.19
CA VAL A 59 -11.66 5.29 -6.49
C VAL A 59 -11.67 4.99 -5.00
N GLY A 60 -10.86 4.03 -4.54
CA GLY A 60 -10.79 3.65 -3.14
C GLY A 60 -9.47 3.00 -2.75
N LEU A 61 -9.05 3.20 -1.51
CA LEU A 61 -7.85 2.61 -0.93
C LEU A 61 -8.14 2.13 0.50
N SER A 62 -7.59 0.97 0.86
CA SER A 62 -7.51 0.44 2.22
C SER A 62 -6.04 0.15 2.51
N VAL A 63 -5.46 0.88 3.47
CA VAL A 63 -4.06 0.76 3.88
C VAL A 63 -4.01 0.47 5.38
N PRO A 64 -4.14 -0.80 5.78
CA PRO A 64 -3.87 -1.27 7.13
C PRO A 64 -2.37 -1.36 7.39
N ILE A 65 -1.91 -0.71 8.45
CA ILE A 65 -0.52 -0.57 8.85
C ILE A 65 -0.35 -1.09 10.26
N LYS A 66 0.66 -1.91 10.50
CA LYS A 66 1.13 -2.31 11.82
C LYS A 66 2.39 -1.51 12.18
N LEU A 67 2.40 -0.98 13.39
CA LEU A 67 3.49 -0.21 13.96
C LEU A 67 4.13 -1.01 15.09
N ASN A 68 5.45 -0.95 15.21
CA ASN A 68 6.18 -1.61 16.30
C ASN A 68 7.41 -0.79 16.70
N ALA A 69 7.59 -0.61 18.01
CA ALA A 69 8.73 0.09 18.61
C ALA A 69 9.43 -0.78 19.68
N GLY A 70 9.48 -2.10 19.46
CA GLY A 70 10.04 -3.07 20.39
C GLY A 70 9.17 -3.24 21.63
N LYS A 71 9.70 -2.87 22.79
CA LYS A 71 8.98 -2.94 24.08
C LYS A 71 8.22 -1.67 24.43
N ASN A 72 8.44 -0.59 23.68
CA ASN A 72 7.79 0.70 23.94
C ASN A 72 6.37 0.67 23.38
N LEU A 73 5.38 1.01 24.21
CA LEU A 73 4.02 1.21 23.75
C LEU A 73 3.94 2.53 23.00
N ILE A 74 3.49 2.45 21.75
CA ILE A 74 3.29 3.56 20.83
C ILE A 74 1.84 3.61 20.37
N VAL A 75 1.39 4.81 20.02
CA VAL A 75 0.08 5.10 19.44
C VAL A 75 0.27 5.93 18.17
N ALA A 76 -0.55 5.66 17.16
CA ALA A 76 -0.75 6.64 16.10
C ALA A 76 -1.81 7.63 16.55
N ASP A 77 -1.42 8.88 16.77
CA ASP A 77 -2.30 9.90 17.37
C ASP A 77 -3.22 10.55 16.33
N SER A 78 -2.73 10.73 15.11
CA SER A 78 -3.37 11.56 14.10
C SER A 78 -2.89 11.24 12.69
N ALA A 79 -3.71 11.63 11.72
CA ALA A 79 -3.40 11.54 10.31
C ALA A 79 -3.77 12.84 9.59
N VAL A 80 -2.84 13.35 8.78
CA VAL A 80 -3.01 14.61 8.03
C VAL A 80 -3.02 14.33 6.54
N TYR A 81 -4.19 14.52 5.93
CA TYR A 81 -4.44 14.34 4.49
C TYR A 81 -4.24 15.62 3.68
N LYS A 82 -4.24 16.79 4.34
CA LYS A 82 -4.14 18.10 3.68
C LYS A 82 -2.88 18.20 2.84
N GLY A 83 -3.01 18.64 1.58
CA GLY A 83 -1.91 18.78 0.61
C GLY A 83 -1.40 17.43 0.07
N GLY A 84 -2.09 16.32 0.35
CA GLY A 84 -1.90 15.05 -0.34
C GLY A 84 -2.85 14.93 -1.52
N ARG A 85 -2.65 13.91 -2.35
CA ARG A 85 -3.47 13.64 -3.55
C ARG A 85 -4.90 13.20 -3.22
N VAL A 86 -5.16 12.85 -1.96
CA VAL A 86 -6.47 12.43 -1.43
C VAL A 86 -7.10 13.48 -0.52
N ALA A 87 -6.59 14.72 -0.51
CA ALA A 87 -7.11 15.77 0.35
C ALA A 87 -8.61 16.07 0.10
N ASP A 88 -9.04 15.95 -1.16
CA ASP A 88 -10.42 16.22 -1.58
C ASP A 88 -11.29 14.95 -1.67
N PHE A 89 -10.81 13.83 -1.13
CA PHE A 89 -11.61 12.60 -1.08
C PHE A 89 -12.83 12.78 -0.18
N ALA A 90 -13.96 12.21 -0.58
CA ALA A 90 -15.20 12.28 0.19
C ALA A 90 -15.07 11.64 1.59
N TYR A 91 -14.19 10.63 1.74
CA TYR A 91 -13.93 10.00 3.03
C TYR A 91 -12.43 9.74 3.24
N PRO A 92 -11.73 10.59 4.00
CA PRO A 92 -10.37 10.34 4.49
C PRO A 92 -10.41 9.68 5.89
N GLY A 93 -10.70 8.38 5.93
CA GLY A 93 -10.84 7.61 7.15
C GLY A 93 -9.51 7.25 7.82
N PHE A 94 -9.47 7.45 9.14
CA PHE A 94 -8.37 7.07 10.02
C PHE A 94 -8.94 6.32 11.23
N ARG A 95 -8.48 5.09 11.45
CA ARG A 95 -8.83 4.29 12.63
C ARG A 95 -7.58 3.70 13.25
N CYS A 96 -7.20 4.20 14.42
CA CYS A 96 -6.13 3.64 15.23
C CYS A 96 -6.66 2.55 16.18
N ASP A 97 -5.84 1.54 16.44
CA ASP A 97 -6.03 0.58 17.52
C ASP A 97 -4.72 0.50 18.31
N THR A 98 -4.77 0.98 19.55
CA THR A 98 -3.61 1.06 20.45
C THR A 98 -3.25 -0.29 21.04
N ALA A 99 -4.21 -1.20 21.20
CA ALA A 99 -3.96 -2.50 21.82
C ALA A 99 -3.10 -3.40 20.93
N ILE A 100 -3.32 -3.33 19.61
CA ILE A 100 -2.55 -4.08 18.60
C ILE A 100 -1.55 -3.22 17.82
N GLN A 101 -1.43 -1.93 18.17
CA GLN A 101 -0.52 -0.96 17.58
C GLN A 101 -0.65 -0.90 16.05
N CYS A 102 -1.90 -0.76 15.58
CA CYS A 102 -2.21 -0.71 14.15
C CYS A 102 -3.02 0.53 13.78
N VAL A 103 -2.97 0.89 12.51
CA VAL A 103 -3.75 1.95 11.91
C VAL A 103 -4.40 1.42 10.66
N THR A 104 -5.71 1.60 10.50
CA THR A 104 -6.39 1.36 9.23
C THR A 104 -6.72 2.70 8.60
N LEU A 105 -6.15 2.95 7.43
CA LEU A 105 -6.44 4.10 6.60
C LEU A 105 -7.44 3.67 5.52
N GLY A 106 -8.62 4.27 5.50
CA GLY A 106 -9.64 4.03 4.48
C GLY A 106 -9.88 5.30 3.69
N MET A 107 -9.78 5.25 2.36
CA MET A 107 -9.89 6.44 1.52
C MET A 107 -10.91 6.15 0.42
N ILE A 108 -11.97 6.94 0.33
CA ILE A 108 -12.98 6.82 -0.74
C ILE A 108 -13.06 8.16 -1.48
N ALA A 109 -12.79 8.13 -2.79
CA ALA A 109 -12.72 9.33 -3.60
C ALA A 109 -14.06 10.07 -3.65
N ASN A 110 -15.15 9.32 -3.77
CA ASN A 110 -16.48 9.88 -3.91
C ASN A 110 -17.57 8.96 -3.32
N LEU A 111 -18.53 9.57 -2.61
CA LEU A 111 -19.74 8.91 -2.08
C LEU A 111 -21.04 9.47 -2.70
N GLY A 112 -20.93 10.51 -3.54
CA GLY A 112 -22.04 11.18 -4.21
C GLY A 112 -22.05 10.94 -5.73
N PRO A 113 -22.76 11.77 -6.51
CA PRO A 113 -22.89 11.60 -7.96
C PRO A 113 -21.71 12.15 -8.79
N THR A 114 -20.64 12.62 -8.15
CA THR A 114 -19.49 13.18 -8.87
C THR A 114 -18.63 12.08 -9.52
N ASN A 115 -17.67 12.46 -10.37
CA ASN A 115 -16.70 11.52 -10.95
C ASN A 115 -15.31 11.71 -10.33
N HIS A 116 -15.25 12.12 -9.06
CA HIS A 116 -13.98 12.35 -8.41
C HIS A 116 -13.24 11.02 -8.20
N ARG A 117 -11.98 11.00 -8.61
CA ARG A 117 -11.08 9.84 -8.59
C ARG A 117 -9.64 10.33 -8.42
N LEU A 118 -8.80 9.50 -7.83
CA LEU A 118 -7.36 9.72 -7.82
C LEU A 118 -6.82 9.48 -9.23
N VAL A 119 -6.42 10.56 -9.89
CA VAL A 119 -5.80 10.52 -11.22
C VAL A 119 -4.48 9.72 -11.19
N PRO A 120 -4.02 9.14 -12.31
CA PRO A 120 -2.69 8.55 -12.42
C PRO A 120 -1.57 9.51 -11.98
N GLY A 121 -0.50 8.98 -11.41
CA GLY A 121 0.67 9.74 -10.99
C GLY A 121 1.30 9.23 -9.70
N ASN A 122 2.15 10.05 -9.10
CA ASN A 122 2.87 9.75 -7.88
C ASN A 122 2.73 10.89 -6.86
N GLY A 123 2.65 10.55 -5.58
CA GLY A 123 2.74 11.54 -4.53
C GLY A 123 2.17 11.10 -3.20
N ARG A 124 2.28 11.99 -2.23
CA ARG A 124 1.80 11.79 -0.87
C ARG A 124 0.29 11.65 -0.81
N LEU A 125 -0.18 10.68 -0.05
CA LEU A 125 -1.59 10.51 0.30
C LEU A 125 -1.87 11.12 1.69
N VAL A 126 -1.15 10.65 2.70
CA VAL A 126 -1.39 10.99 4.11
C VAL A 126 -0.10 10.91 4.91
N THR A 127 0.02 11.75 5.94
CA THR A 127 1.08 11.64 6.96
C THR A 127 0.45 11.22 8.27
N VAL A 128 0.88 10.08 8.81
CA VAL A 128 0.48 9.58 10.13
C VAL A 128 1.54 9.97 11.15
N TYR A 129 1.10 10.46 12.31
CA TYR A 129 1.96 10.81 13.42
C TYR A 129 1.89 9.72 14.49
N VAL A 130 3.05 9.38 15.06
CA VAL A 130 3.23 8.26 15.99
C VAL A 130 3.97 8.76 17.22
N SER A 131 3.42 8.45 18.39
CA SER A 131 3.86 8.98 19.68
C SER A 131 4.07 7.85 20.68
N SER A 132 5.06 7.97 21.56
CA SER A 132 5.23 7.05 22.69
C SER A 132 4.18 7.32 23.77
N LEU A 133 3.61 6.25 24.34
CA LEU A 133 2.67 6.32 25.46
C LEU A 133 3.36 6.23 26.82
N GLU A 134 4.60 5.77 26.87
CA GLU A 134 5.33 5.52 28.12
C GLU A 134 6.42 6.57 28.40
N ASP A 135 6.44 7.68 27.65
CA ASP A 135 7.49 8.71 27.67
C ASP A 135 8.91 8.14 27.49
N LYS A 136 9.01 6.98 26.82
CA LYS A 136 10.29 6.34 26.50
C LYS A 136 10.71 6.72 25.07
N PRO A 137 12.01 6.92 24.82
CA PRO A 137 12.49 7.20 23.47
C PRO A 137 12.18 6.02 22.54
N ILE A 138 11.71 6.32 21.34
CA ILE A 138 11.52 5.36 20.25
C ILE A 138 12.84 5.26 19.50
N THR A 139 13.62 4.20 19.78
CA THR A 139 14.93 3.98 19.14
C THR A 139 14.80 3.49 17.70
N LYS A 140 13.78 2.66 17.44
CA LYS A 140 13.50 2.10 16.12
C LYS A 140 11.99 1.91 15.97
N LEU A 141 11.39 2.62 15.03
CA LEU A 141 10.04 2.36 14.58
C LEU A 141 10.10 1.43 13.37
N THR A 142 9.40 0.30 13.40
CA THR A 142 9.18 -0.52 12.21
C THR A 142 7.73 -0.45 11.78
N VAL A 143 7.54 -0.39 10.47
CA VAL A 143 6.23 -0.26 9.84
C VAL A 143 6.05 -1.42 8.87
N ASP A 144 4.88 -2.05 8.89
CA ASP A 144 4.50 -3.09 7.94
C ASP A 144 3.02 -3.00 7.61
N THR A 145 2.58 -3.70 6.57
CA THR A 145 1.16 -3.92 6.31
C THR A 145 0.63 -5.11 7.11
N THR A 146 -0.67 -5.13 7.36
CA THR A 146 -1.32 -6.24 8.07
C THR A 146 -2.76 -6.38 7.60
N THR A 147 -3.45 -7.42 8.05
CA THR A 147 -4.92 -7.46 8.00
C THR A 147 -5.46 -6.96 9.33
N THR A 148 -6.44 -6.05 9.32
CA THR A 148 -7.14 -5.58 10.53
C THR A 148 -8.59 -6.04 10.54
N TYR A 149 -9.20 -6.19 11.71
CA TYR A 149 -10.61 -6.58 11.83
C TYR A 149 -11.56 -5.51 11.25
N PRO A 150 -12.62 -5.87 10.50
CA PRO A 150 -13.13 -7.20 10.21
C PRO A 150 -12.70 -7.79 8.84
N ASN A 151 -11.39 -7.77 8.54
CA ASN A 151 -10.74 -8.20 7.28
C ASN A 151 -10.39 -7.06 6.30
N ASN A 152 -9.97 -5.90 6.81
CA ASN A 152 -9.35 -4.89 5.96
C ASN A 152 -7.93 -5.33 5.63
N THR A 153 -7.66 -5.56 4.35
CA THR A 153 -6.33 -5.85 3.80
C THR A 153 -5.83 -4.64 3.02
N LEU A 154 -4.55 -4.71 2.62
CA LEU A 154 -4.00 -3.78 1.64
C LEU A 154 -4.71 -4.00 0.31
N LEU A 155 -5.49 -3.01 -0.11
CA LEU A 155 -6.29 -3.10 -1.32
C LEU A 155 -6.50 -1.72 -1.92
N VAL A 156 -6.38 -1.63 -3.23
CA VAL A 156 -6.72 -0.45 -4.01
C VAL A 156 -7.77 -0.83 -5.05
N ILE A 157 -8.72 0.06 -5.29
CA ILE A 157 -9.81 -0.15 -6.24
C ILE A 157 -9.67 0.82 -7.41
N ALA A 158 -9.41 0.27 -8.59
CA ALA A 158 -9.40 0.99 -9.86
C ALA A 158 -10.78 1.54 -10.23
N ASP A 159 -10.84 2.58 -11.05
CA ASP A 159 -12.07 3.00 -11.71
C ASP A 159 -12.54 1.95 -12.75
N SER A 160 -13.85 1.82 -12.95
CA SER A 160 -14.43 0.97 -14.00
C SER A 160 -14.32 1.61 -15.37
N LEU A 161 -14.16 2.93 -15.41
CA LEU A 161 -14.03 3.72 -16.62
C LEU A 161 -12.58 4.20 -16.75
N GLN A 162 -11.75 3.36 -17.35
CA GLN A 162 -10.39 3.73 -17.73
C GLN A 162 -10.39 4.41 -19.10
N GLY A 163 -9.65 5.52 -19.24
CA GLY A 163 -9.55 6.34 -20.45
C GLY A 163 -10.29 7.69 -20.39
N GLU A 164 -9.87 8.64 -21.24
CA GLU A 164 -10.55 9.91 -21.47
C GLU A 164 -11.37 9.83 -22.79
N PRO A 165 -12.68 10.10 -22.77
CA PRO A 165 -13.48 10.18 -24.00
C PRO A 165 -12.91 11.21 -24.99
N PRO A 166 -13.03 11.02 -26.32
CA PRO A 166 -13.87 10.05 -27.02
C PRO A 166 -13.15 8.81 -27.58
N ASP A 167 -11.82 8.79 -27.60
CA ASP A 167 -11.03 7.82 -28.38
C ASP A 167 -10.54 6.60 -27.59
N THR A 168 -10.89 6.48 -26.31
CA THR A 168 -10.55 5.29 -25.52
C THR A 168 -11.69 4.27 -25.55
N MET A 169 -11.40 3.07 -26.05
CA MET A 169 -12.30 1.92 -25.88
C MET A 169 -12.57 1.72 -24.38
N ARG A 170 -13.86 1.58 -24.01
CA ARG A 170 -14.24 1.19 -22.65
C ARG A 170 -13.70 -0.22 -22.39
N VAL A 171 -12.55 -0.31 -21.75
CA VAL A 171 -12.05 -1.60 -21.24
C VAL A 171 -12.85 -1.90 -19.99
N LYS A 172 -13.77 -2.87 -20.09
CA LYS A 172 -14.47 -3.37 -18.92
C LYS A 172 -13.49 -4.22 -18.12
N ASN A 173 -12.93 -3.64 -17.06
CA ASN A 173 -12.04 -4.37 -16.17
C ASN A 173 -12.89 -5.11 -15.13
N ASP A 174 -13.09 -6.42 -15.31
CA ASP A 174 -13.92 -7.24 -14.41
C ASP A 174 -13.25 -7.47 -13.04
N LYS A 175 -11.92 -7.23 -12.93
CA LYS A 175 -11.17 -7.23 -11.68
C LYS A 175 -10.56 -5.85 -11.45
N ARG A 176 -11.24 -5.04 -10.64
CA ARG A 176 -10.81 -3.67 -10.27
C ARG A 176 -9.92 -3.64 -9.03
N GLU A 177 -9.62 -4.81 -8.50
CA GLU A 177 -8.82 -4.99 -7.30
C GLU A 177 -7.34 -4.96 -7.67
N ILE A 178 -6.62 -4.01 -7.10
CA ILE A 178 -5.18 -3.88 -7.21
C ILE A 178 -4.59 -4.19 -5.84
N ILE A 179 -3.63 -5.12 -5.82
CA ILE A 179 -2.78 -5.36 -4.65
C ILE A 179 -1.46 -4.65 -4.90
N PRO A 180 -1.26 -3.43 -4.39
CA PRO A 180 -0.06 -2.67 -4.67
C PRO A 180 1.15 -3.30 -3.98
N ALA A 181 2.33 -3.11 -4.58
CA ALA A 181 3.59 -3.39 -3.90
C ALA A 181 3.72 -2.50 -2.66
N TRP A 182 4.21 -3.06 -1.56
CA TRP A 182 4.47 -2.35 -0.31
C TRP A 182 5.96 -2.13 -0.11
N VAL A 183 6.37 -0.87 0.02
CA VAL A 183 7.78 -0.50 0.19
C VAL A 183 7.93 0.42 1.40
N VAL A 184 8.76 0.02 2.35
CA VAL A 184 9.08 0.84 3.53
C VAL A 184 10.44 1.49 3.33
N ARG A 185 10.52 2.81 3.54
CA ARG A 185 11.74 3.60 3.41
C ARG A 185 12.08 4.24 4.74
N TYR A 186 13.30 3.97 5.20
CA TYR A 186 13.87 4.54 6.40
C TYR A 186 14.88 5.64 6.01
N PRO A 187 15.09 6.66 6.87
CA PRO A 187 16.11 7.65 6.61
C PRO A 187 17.48 6.96 6.63
N LYS A 188 18.38 7.39 5.75
CA LYS A 188 19.78 6.93 5.82
C LYS A 188 20.39 7.54 7.08
N GLU A 189 20.92 6.68 7.95
CA GLU A 189 21.73 7.08 9.11
C GLU A 189 22.99 7.82 8.68
#